data_AF-A0A661M8W7-F1
#
_entry.id   AF-A0A661M8W7-F1
#
_cell.length_a   1.000
_cell.length_b   1.000
_cell.length_c   1.000
_cell.angle_alpha   90.00
_cell.angle_beta   90.00
_cell.angle_gamma   90.00
#
_symmetry.space_group_name_H-M   'P 1'
#
loop_
_entity.id
_entity.type
_entity.pdbx_description
1 polymer ?
#
loop_
_entity_poly.entity_id
_entity_poly.type
_entity_poly.pdbx_seq_one_letter_code
_entity_poly.pdbx_strand_id
1 'polypeptide(L)'
;MPEGSTITSVSLELTLSRTISGEQSVGLHQLLEDWSEGPSDPPGQEGGGTTAVAGDVTWRHREFSDSLWTTTGASFAQSASATLQVADEGSYSFSSTPELVADVQGWLEDPSSNFGWVLVVDSPPSGSAKRFNSRESPTASSRPKLTINYEAVIEEPTASFSFTPAHPRPGDEVRFSDESTGEPTSWLWDFGDGQTSQQQNPSHTYTTSGSKSVTLVVSNASGSDSTVKDVPISTPVRRPSRRVAPTR
;
A
#
# COMPACT_ATOMS: atom_id res chain seq x y z
N MET A 1 2.01 -1.59 1.56
CA MET A 1 2.89 -2.70 1.97
C MET A 1 3.69 -2.21 3.15
N PRO A 2 3.80 -2.95 4.27
CA PRO A 2 4.62 -2.55 5.41
C PRO A 2 6.07 -2.26 4.99
N GLU A 3 6.70 -1.30 5.66
CA GLU A 3 8.12 -0.99 5.42
C GLU A 3 8.97 -2.25 5.62
N GLY A 4 9.97 -2.46 4.76
CA GLY A 4 10.84 -3.65 4.81
C GLY A 4 10.25 -4.94 4.19
N SER A 5 8.99 -4.95 3.76
CA SER A 5 8.42 -6.11 3.06
C SER A 5 9.11 -6.36 1.72
N THR A 6 9.14 -7.62 1.30
CA THR A 6 9.70 -8.03 0.00
C THR A 6 8.58 -8.44 -0.96
N ILE A 7 8.56 -7.88 -2.18
CA ILE A 7 7.63 -8.33 -3.23
C ILE A 7 7.97 -9.76 -3.64
N THR A 8 7.00 -10.67 -3.53
CA THR A 8 7.16 -12.08 -3.92
C THR A 8 6.70 -12.32 -5.36
N SER A 9 5.71 -11.57 -5.84
CA SER A 9 5.27 -11.62 -7.24
C SER A 9 4.42 -10.43 -7.63
N VAL A 10 4.48 -10.06 -8.90
CA VAL A 10 3.60 -9.07 -9.53
C VAL A 10 2.78 -9.72 -10.64
N SER A 11 1.52 -9.31 -10.82
CA SER A 11 0.75 -9.61 -12.03
C SER A 11 -0.03 -8.38 -12.49
N LEU A 12 0.08 -8.04 -13.78
CA LEU A 12 -0.70 -6.99 -14.42
C LEU A 12 -1.70 -7.63 -15.37
N GLU A 13 -2.98 -7.59 -15.01
CA GLU A 13 -4.09 -8.02 -15.87
C GLU A 13 -4.59 -6.85 -16.71
N LEU A 14 -4.64 -7.05 -18.02
CA LEU A 14 -5.20 -6.12 -19.01
C LEU A 14 -6.29 -6.83 -19.82
N THR A 15 -7.30 -6.08 -20.25
CA THR A 15 -8.34 -6.60 -21.15
C THR A 15 -8.10 -6.12 -22.57
N LEU A 16 -7.85 -7.06 -23.50
CA LEU A 16 -7.87 -6.79 -24.93
C LEU A 16 -9.33 -6.65 -25.38
N SER A 17 -9.71 -5.41 -25.70
CA SER A 17 -11.07 -5.02 -26.05
C SER A 17 -11.41 -5.17 -27.53
N ARG A 18 -10.40 -5.08 -28.40
CA ARG A 18 -10.53 -5.23 -29.86
C ARG A 18 -9.23 -5.74 -30.46
N THR A 19 -9.33 -6.53 -31.53
CA THR A 19 -8.19 -7.06 -32.27
C THR A 19 -8.51 -7.21 -33.77
N ILE A 20 -7.52 -6.98 -34.63
CA ILE A 20 -7.51 -7.54 -35.98
C ILE A 20 -6.73 -8.86 -35.90
N SER A 21 -7.27 -9.89 -36.55
CA SER A 21 -6.86 -11.30 -36.47
C SER A 21 -5.35 -11.53 -36.37
N GLY A 22 -4.97 -12.60 -35.68
CA GLY A 22 -3.59 -13.07 -35.61
C GLY A 22 -2.94 -12.80 -34.27
N GLU A 23 -2.04 -13.70 -33.89
CA GLU A 23 -1.25 -13.62 -32.67
C GLU A 23 -0.17 -12.53 -32.80
N GLN A 24 0.10 -11.82 -31.71
CA GLN A 24 1.12 -10.79 -31.60
C GLN A 24 1.84 -10.86 -30.26
N SER A 25 3.14 -10.59 -30.30
CA SER A 25 3.98 -10.43 -29.11
C SER A 25 3.88 -9.00 -28.61
N VAL A 26 3.39 -8.82 -27.39
CA VAL A 26 3.27 -7.50 -26.73
C VAL A 26 4.28 -7.44 -25.59
N GLY A 27 5.21 -6.49 -25.68
CA GLY A 27 6.11 -6.10 -24.60
C GLY A 27 5.50 -5.00 -23.74
N LEU A 28 5.64 -5.13 -22.42
CA LEU A 28 5.34 -4.10 -21.44
C LEU A 28 6.65 -3.39 -21.09
N HIS A 29 6.74 -2.08 -21.27
CA HIS A 29 7.96 -1.30 -21.01
C HIS A 29 7.65 -0.17 -20.04
N GLN A 30 8.53 0.04 -19.05
CA GLN A 30 8.40 1.14 -18.10
C GLN A 30 8.57 2.50 -18.80
N LEU A 31 7.70 3.47 -18.51
CA LEU A 31 7.87 4.86 -18.94
C LEU A 31 8.89 5.56 -18.03
N LEU A 32 9.80 6.34 -18.62
CA LEU A 32 10.90 7.02 -17.91
C LEU A 32 10.69 8.54 -17.79
N GLU A 33 9.66 9.08 -18.44
CA GLU A 33 9.25 10.47 -18.33
C GLU A 33 7.72 10.60 -18.46
N ASP A 34 7.16 11.72 -17.99
CA ASP A 34 5.72 11.98 -18.08
C ASP A 34 5.28 12.24 -19.52
N TRP A 35 4.41 11.37 -20.02
CA TRP A 35 3.76 11.48 -21.32
C TRP A 35 2.36 12.05 -21.10
N SER A 36 2.28 13.36 -20.88
CA SER A 36 1.02 14.08 -20.66
C SER A 36 -0.14 13.51 -21.47
N GLU A 37 -1.29 13.27 -20.83
CA GLU A 37 -2.44 12.62 -21.45
C GLU A 37 -2.88 13.35 -22.75
N GLY A 38 -2.79 12.66 -23.89
CA GLY A 38 -3.37 13.12 -25.15
C GLY A 38 -4.89 12.85 -25.20
N PRO A 39 -5.66 13.60 -26.00
CA PRO A 39 -7.09 13.32 -26.16
C PRO A 39 -7.30 11.90 -26.69
N SER A 40 -8.03 11.09 -25.92
CA SER A 40 -8.42 9.74 -26.32
C SER A 40 -9.45 9.80 -27.45
N ASP A 41 -9.22 8.99 -28.48
CA ASP A 41 -10.28 8.40 -29.31
C ASP A 41 -11.09 9.36 -30.23
N PRO A 42 -10.56 9.81 -31.38
CA PRO A 42 -11.42 10.23 -32.48
C PRO A 42 -12.13 9.00 -33.08
N PRO A 43 -13.48 9.00 -33.15
CA PRO A 43 -14.23 7.90 -33.77
C PRO A 43 -13.76 7.63 -35.21
N GLY A 44 -13.52 6.35 -35.54
CA GLY A 44 -13.27 5.92 -36.92
C GLY A 44 -11.82 5.86 -37.39
N GLN A 45 -10.84 5.94 -36.48
CA GLN A 45 -9.41 5.75 -36.82
C GLN A 45 -8.80 4.49 -36.17
N GLU A 46 -9.64 3.49 -35.87
CA GLU A 46 -9.22 2.17 -35.39
C GLU A 46 -8.92 1.23 -36.56
N GLY A 47 -8.27 1.72 -37.61
CA GLY A 47 -7.86 0.91 -38.76
C GLY A 47 -8.95 0.63 -39.82
N GLY A 48 -10.04 1.39 -39.83
CA GLY A 48 -11.08 1.28 -40.85
C GLY A 48 -10.87 2.21 -42.05
N GLY A 49 -10.06 1.81 -43.03
CA GLY A 49 -10.15 2.36 -44.38
C GLY A 49 -8.90 2.38 -45.26
N THR A 50 -7.70 2.30 -44.69
CA THR A 50 -6.44 2.24 -45.45
C THR A 50 -5.41 1.38 -44.73
N THR A 51 -4.49 0.77 -45.49
CA THR A 51 -3.35 0.02 -44.97
C THR A 51 -2.54 0.91 -44.03
N ALA A 52 -2.36 0.48 -42.78
CA ALA A 52 -1.45 1.15 -41.87
C ALA A 52 -0.03 1.11 -42.44
N VAL A 53 0.59 2.28 -42.61
CA VAL A 53 1.98 2.43 -43.05
C VAL A 53 2.90 2.47 -41.84
N ALA A 54 4.19 2.16 -42.02
CA ALA A 54 5.18 2.33 -40.97
C ALA A 54 5.14 3.79 -40.47
N GLY A 55 4.74 4.01 -39.21
CA GLY A 55 4.53 5.34 -38.63
C GLY A 55 3.10 5.64 -38.16
N ASP A 56 2.12 4.78 -38.42
CA ASP A 56 0.75 4.98 -37.92
C ASP A 56 0.60 4.58 -36.43
N VAL A 57 0.20 5.55 -35.58
CA VAL A 57 -0.02 5.35 -34.14
C VAL A 57 -1.37 5.92 -33.72
N THR A 58 -2.19 5.13 -33.02
CA THR A 58 -3.51 5.52 -32.48
C THR A 58 -3.43 6.07 -31.05
N TRP A 59 -2.39 6.83 -30.73
CA TRP A 59 -2.34 7.77 -29.60
C TRP A 59 -1.38 8.89 -30.02
N ARG A 60 -1.91 10.04 -30.45
CA ARG A 60 -1.08 11.15 -30.95
C ARG A 60 -0.73 12.14 -29.83
N HIS A 61 0.53 12.10 -29.37
CA HIS A 61 1.45 13.24 -29.25
C HIS A 61 2.82 12.66 -28.86
N ARG A 62 3.97 12.92 -29.48
CA ARG A 62 4.52 13.99 -30.32
C ARG A 62 5.22 13.35 -31.53
N GLU A 63 5.30 14.05 -32.66
CA GLU A 63 5.94 13.57 -33.90
C GLU A 63 7.28 12.85 -33.65
N PHE A 64 7.35 11.58 -34.02
CA PHE A 64 8.60 10.91 -34.33
C PHE A 64 8.52 10.46 -35.79
N SER A 65 9.46 10.95 -36.59
CA SER A 65 9.58 10.65 -38.02
C SER A 65 9.81 9.15 -38.26
N ASP A 66 9.52 8.71 -39.49
CA ASP A 66 9.60 7.36 -40.10
C ASP A 66 10.92 6.57 -39.91
N SER A 67 11.83 7.03 -39.07
CA SER A 67 12.95 6.26 -38.55
C SER A 67 12.45 5.20 -37.58
N LEU A 68 12.73 3.94 -37.91
CA LEU A 68 12.57 2.75 -37.05
C LEU A 68 12.84 3.05 -35.56
N TRP A 69 12.11 2.39 -34.67
CA TRP A 69 12.22 2.38 -33.20
C TRP A 69 13.60 1.92 -32.65
N THR A 70 14.67 2.13 -33.39
CA THR A 70 16.05 1.73 -33.10
C THR A 70 16.93 2.91 -32.64
N THR A 71 16.41 4.14 -32.62
CA THR A 71 17.17 5.30 -32.15
C THR A 71 16.87 5.55 -30.68
N THR A 72 17.76 5.09 -29.81
CA THR A 72 17.76 5.29 -28.35
C THR A 72 17.62 6.78 -28.02
N GLY A 73 16.56 7.15 -27.29
CA GLY A 73 16.25 8.54 -26.96
C GLY A 73 15.04 8.75 -26.05
N ALA A 74 15.19 8.36 -24.77
CA ALA A 74 14.75 9.07 -23.56
C ALA A 74 13.34 8.91 -22.94
N SER A 75 12.40 8.13 -23.49
CA SER A 75 11.03 8.15 -22.97
C SER A 75 10.53 6.90 -22.22
N PHE A 76 11.08 5.72 -22.51
CA PHE A 76 10.70 4.44 -21.90
C PHE A 76 11.87 3.45 -21.94
N ALA A 77 11.82 2.42 -21.10
CA ALA A 77 12.87 1.42 -20.96
C ALA A 77 13.04 0.58 -22.24
N GLN A 78 14.29 0.40 -22.67
CA GLN A 78 14.59 -0.37 -23.89
C GLN A 78 14.25 -1.86 -23.74
N SER A 79 14.48 -2.42 -22.55
CA SER A 79 14.08 -3.78 -22.23
C SER A 79 12.63 -3.81 -21.78
N ALA A 80 11.88 -4.81 -22.23
CA ALA A 80 10.54 -5.06 -21.71
C ALA A 80 10.64 -5.56 -20.27
N SER A 81 9.78 -5.02 -19.41
CA SER A 81 9.51 -5.54 -18.07
C SER A 81 8.95 -6.96 -18.18
N ALA A 82 8.05 -7.20 -19.14
CA ALA A 82 7.49 -8.52 -19.41
C ALA A 82 6.94 -8.58 -20.85
N THR A 83 6.77 -9.80 -21.37
CA THR A 83 6.22 -10.02 -22.72
C THR A 83 5.10 -11.07 -22.67
N LEU A 84 4.09 -10.90 -23.54
CA LEU A 84 2.95 -11.80 -23.63
C LEU A 84 2.52 -12.00 -25.09
N GLN A 85 2.05 -13.21 -25.44
CA GLN A 85 1.38 -13.46 -26.71
C GLN A 85 -0.12 -13.19 -26.57
N VAL A 86 -0.68 -12.41 -27.48
CA VAL A 86 -2.12 -12.09 -27.51
C VAL A 86 -2.70 -12.30 -28.89
N ALA A 87 -3.91 -12.86 -28.97
CA ALA A 87 -4.58 -13.16 -30.23
C ALA A 87 -5.97 -12.52 -30.28
N ASP A 88 -6.92 -13.11 -29.56
CA ASP A 88 -8.34 -12.73 -29.55
C ASP A 88 -8.71 -11.88 -28.32
N GLU A 89 -9.85 -11.19 -28.39
CA GLU A 89 -10.39 -10.39 -27.28
C GLU A 89 -10.49 -11.22 -26.00
N GLY A 90 -10.10 -10.64 -24.86
CA GLY A 90 -10.06 -11.36 -23.59
C GLY A 90 -9.18 -10.71 -22.54
N SER A 91 -9.09 -11.35 -21.37
CA SER A 91 -8.17 -10.97 -20.30
C SER A 91 -6.81 -11.62 -20.50
N TYR A 92 -5.77 -10.83 -20.28
CA TYR A 92 -4.37 -11.19 -20.46
C TYR A 92 -3.57 -10.73 -19.26
N SER A 93 -2.70 -11.58 -18.73
CA SER A 93 -1.91 -11.27 -17.53
C SER A 93 -0.43 -11.34 -17.84
N PHE A 94 0.26 -10.20 -17.71
CA PHE A 94 1.72 -10.22 -17.57
C PHE A 94 2.05 -10.88 -16.23
N SER A 95 2.84 -11.95 -16.31
CA SER A 95 3.31 -12.70 -15.15
C SER A 95 4.56 -12.05 -14.56
N SER A 96 4.84 -12.36 -13.31
CA SER A 96 5.98 -11.82 -12.58
C SER A 96 7.30 -12.18 -13.28
N THR A 97 8.09 -11.15 -13.59
CA THR A 97 9.49 -11.23 -14.03
C THR A 97 10.35 -10.43 -13.05
N PRO A 98 11.67 -10.67 -12.99
CA PRO A 98 12.58 -9.85 -12.17
C PRO A 98 12.48 -8.35 -12.51
N GLU A 99 12.35 -8.01 -13.78
CA GLU A 99 12.26 -6.64 -14.28
C GLU A 99 10.94 -5.99 -13.86
N LEU A 100 9.80 -6.68 -14.04
CA LEU A 100 8.50 -6.15 -13.62
C LEU A 100 8.41 -5.98 -12.10
N VAL A 101 9.02 -6.88 -11.33
CA VAL A 101 9.12 -6.73 -9.87
C VAL A 101 9.96 -5.50 -9.51
N ALA A 102 11.10 -5.30 -10.18
CA ALA A 102 11.96 -4.14 -9.94
C ALA A 102 11.27 -2.81 -10.29
N ASP A 103 10.55 -2.75 -11.42
CA ASP A 103 9.80 -1.57 -11.83
C ASP A 103 8.72 -1.19 -10.81
N VAL A 104 7.96 -2.20 -10.32
CA VAL A 104 6.92 -1.98 -9.31
C VAL A 104 7.53 -1.62 -7.96
N GLN A 105 8.65 -2.23 -7.57
CA GLN A 105 9.37 -1.86 -6.35
C GLN A 105 9.82 -0.38 -6.42
N GLY A 106 10.43 0.02 -7.54
CA GLY A 106 10.86 1.41 -7.75
C GLY A 106 9.68 2.39 -7.68
N TRP A 107 8.52 2.04 -8.25
CA TRP A 107 7.31 2.85 -8.11
C TRP A 107 6.87 3.01 -6.64
N LEU A 108 6.89 1.93 -5.85
CA LEU A 108 6.48 1.99 -4.44
C LEU A 108 7.45 2.82 -3.59
N GLU A 109 8.74 2.81 -3.92
CA GLU A 109 9.78 3.56 -3.22
C GLU A 109 9.80 5.06 -3.59
N ASP A 110 9.57 5.37 -4.87
CA ASP A 110 9.45 6.74 -5.37
C ASP A 110 8.24 6.90 -6.31
N PRO A 111 7.05 7.17 -5.76
CA PRO A 111 5.85 7.36 -6.56
C PRO A 111 5.93 8.55 -7.53
N SER A 112 6.87 9.49 -7.31
CA SER A 112 6.98 10.70 -8.12
C SER A 112 7.69 10.49 -9.45
N SER A 113 8.46 9.41 -9.58
CA SER A 113 9.13 9.01 -10.83
C SER A 113 8.37 7.93 -11.62
N ASN A 114 7.21 7.48 -11.14
CA ASN A 114 6.42 6.50 -11.87
C ASN A 114 5.51 7.16 -12.91
N PHE A 115 5.86 6.97 -14.18
CA PHE A 115 5.09 7.42 -15.33
C PHE A 115 4.22 6.31 -15.94
N GLY A 116 4.25 5.10 -15.37
CA GLY A 116 3.47 3.95 -15.80
C GLY A 116 4.22 3.06 -16.80
N TRP A 117 3.46 2.37 -17.65
CA TRP A 117 4.00 1.48 -18.68
C TRP A 117 3.38 1.78 -20.04
N VAL A 118 4.14 1.50 -21.08
CA VAL A 118 3.70 1.48 -22.47
C VAL A 118 3.71 0.05 -23.00
N LEU A 119 2.74 -0.26 -23.86
CA LEU A 119 2.70 -1.53 -24.59
C LEU A 119 3.36 -1.34 -25.96
N VAL A 120 4.38 -2.13 -26.24
CA VAL A 120 5.12 -2.13 -27.50
C VAL A 120 4.88 -3.46 -28.21
N VAL A 121 4.66 -3.43 -29.52
CA VAL A 121 4.40 -4.64 -30.31
C VAL A 121 5.43 -4.74 -31.43
N ASP A 122 6.16 -5.85 -31.49
CA ASP A 122 7.06 -6.16 -32.59
C ASP A 122 6.23 -6.53 -33.83
N SER A 123 6.05 -5.58 -34.75
CA SER A 123 5.13 -5.73 -35.88
C SER A 123 5.82 -6.31 -37.13
N PRO A 124 5.37 -7.44 -37.71
CA PRO A 124 5.46 -7.69 -39.14
C PRO A 124 4.36 -6.92 -39.90
N PRO A 125 4.48 -6.69 -41.23
CA PRO A 125 3.71 -5.66 -41.93
C PRO A 125 2.24 -6.05 -42.10
N SER A 126 1.37 -5.10 -41.73
CA SER A 126 -0.08 -5.01 -42.02
C SER A 126 -1.00 -6.10 -41.44
N GLY A 127 -2.00 -5.67 -40.66
CA GLY A 127 -3.21 -6.47 -40.40
C GLY A 127 -3.44 -6.97 -38.97
N SER A 128 -2.64 -6.58 -37.98
CA SER A 128 -2.85 -6.98 -36.58
C SER A 128 -2.81 -5.78 -35.63
N ALA A 129 -3.95 -5.10 -35.46
CA ALA A 129 -4.10 -4.08 -34.42
C ALA A 129 -4.55 -4.73 -33.11
N LYS A 130 -4.05 -4.26 -31.96
CA LYS A 130 -4.43 -4.72 -30.62
C LYS A 130 -4.83 -3.51 -29.78
N ARG A 131 -6.06 -3.49 -29.25
CA ARG A 131 -6.57 -2.41 -28.38
C ARG A 131 -6.86 -2.93 -26.98
N PHE A 132 -6.07 -2.51 -26.01
CA PHE A 132 -6.32 -2.78 -24.60
C PHE A 132 -7.18 -1.68 -23.96
N ASN A 133 -8.01 -2.07 -22.99
CA ASN A 133 -8.74 -1.11 -22.16
C ASN A 133 -7.78 -0.36 -21.24
N SER A 134 -8.09 0.91 -20.99
CA SER A 134 -7.36 1.78 -20.07
C SER A 134 -8.10 1.93 -18.73
N ARG A 135 -7.53 2.73 -17.83
CA ARG A 135 -8.13 3.07 -16.53
C ARG A 135 -9.49 3.76 -16.68
N GLU A 136 -9.69 4.49 -17.77
CA GLU A 136 -10.90 5.27 -18.08
C GLU A 136 -12.05 4.39 -18.60
N SER A 137 -11.81 3.09 -18.83
CA SER A 137 -12.85 2.18 -19.29
C SER A 137 -14.11 2.27 -18.40
N PRO A 138 -15.32 2.37 -18.98
CA PRO A 138 -16.55 2.53 -18.19
C PRO A 138 -16.89 1.28 -17.38
N THR A 139 -16.39 0.11 -17.80
CA THR A 139 -16.60 -1.17 -17.14
C THR A 139 -15.46 -1.45 -16.17
N ALA A 140 -15.75 -1.46 -14.86
CA ALA A 140 -14.72 -1.60 -13.83
C ALA A 140 -13.94 -2.93 -13.91
N SER A 141 -14.60 -4.03 -14.28
CA SER A 141 -13.96 -5.35 -14.41
C SER A 141 -13.02 -5.48 -15.61
N SER A 142 -13.01 -4.50 -16.53
CA SER A 142 -12.16 -4.52 -17.71
C SER A 142 -11.07 -3.44 -17.68
N ARG A 143 -10.92 -2.73 -16.55
CA ARG A 143 -9.81 -1.79 -16.34
C ARG A 143 -8.54 -2.57 -16.01
N PRO A 144 -7.35 -2.03 -16.34
CA PRO A 144 -6.08 -2.58 -15.89
C PRO A 144 -6.07 -2.85 -14.38
N LYS A 145 -5.62 -4.04 -13.99
CA LYS A 145 -5.52 -4.45 -12.59
C LYS A 145 -4.11 -4.96 -12.29
N LEU A 146 -3.40 -4.24 -11.43
CA LEU A 146 -2.12 -4.66 -10.90
C LEU A 146 -2.32 -5.34 -9.55
N THR A 147 -1.82 -6.57 -9.43
CA THR A 147 -1.83 -7.37 -8.20
C THR A 147 -0.39 -7.57 -7.73
N ILE A 148 -0.13 -7.23 -6.47
CA ILE A 148 1.19 -7.34 -5.85
C ILE A 148 1.06 -8.27 -4.65
N ASN A 149 1.80 -9.38 -4.69
CA ASN A 149 1.97 -10.25 -3.54
C ASN A 149 3.32 -9.93 -2.89
N TYR A 150 3.34 -9.90 -1.57
CA TYR A 150 4.52 -9.58 -0.78
C TYR A 150 4.58 -10.44 0.48
N GLU A 151 5.79 -10.61 0.98
CA GLU A 151 6.07 -11.18 2.28
C GLU A 151 6.40 -10.02 3.23
N ALA A 152 5.54 -9.83 4.23
CA ALA A 152 5.72 -8.78 5.21
C ALA A 152 6.84 -9.17 6.17
N VAL A 153 7.79 -8.24 6.39
CA VAL A 153 8.68 -8.33 7.54
C VAL A 153 7.95 -7.69 8.70
N ILE A 154 7.52 -8.52 9.65
CA ILE A 154 6.88 -8.05 10.88
C ILE A 154 7.98 -8.01 11.95
N GLU A 155 8.24 -6.86 12.53
CA GLU A 155 9.19 -6.72 13.64
C GLU A 155 8.55 -7.17 14.97
N GLU A 156 9.34 -7.57 15.96
CA GLU A 156 8.81 -7.78 17.32
C GLU A 156 8.19 -6.47 17.85
N PRO A 157 7.07 -6.53 18.60
CA PRO A 157 6.46 -5.32 19.12
C PRO A 157 7.33 -4.73 20.23
N THR A 158 7.24 -3.42 20.44
CA THR A 158 7.85 -2.74 21.60
C THR A 158 6.73 -2.22 22.49
N ALA A 159 6.63 -2.75 23.71
CA ALA A 159 5.56 -2.45 24.63
C ALA A 159 5.70 -1.05 25.24
N SER A 160 4.68 -0.21 25.11
CA SER A 160 4.59 1.07 25.81
C SER A 160 3.14 1.41 26.12
N PHE A 161 2.93 2.16 27.19
CA PHE A 161 1.61 2.69 27.51
C PHE A 161 1.63 3.96 28.35
N SER A 162 0.53 4.70 28.33
CA SER A 162 0.25 5.76 29.28
C SER A 162 -1.04 5.49 30.06
N PHE A 163 -1.27 6.26 31.12
CA PHE A 163 -2.49 6.17 31.91
C PHE A 163 -2.99 7.55 32.33
N THR A 164 -4.29 7.67 32.57
CA THR A 164 -4.94 8.91 33.03
C THR A 164 -6.03 8.59 34.05
N PRO A 165 -6.19 9.36 35.13
CA PRO A 165 -5.41 10.56 35.49
C PRO A 165 -4.02 10.23 36.05
N ALA A 166 -3.10 11.20 36.03
CA ALA A 166 -1.73 11.03 36.56
C ALA A 166 -1.66 10.80 38.08
N HIS A 167 -2.69 11.24 38.82
CA HIS A 167 -2.80 11.09 40.27
C HIS A 167 -4.18 10.52 40.65
N PRO A 168 -4.45 9.25 40.30
CA PRO A 168 -5.73 8.61 40.61
C PRO A 168 -5.87 8.36 42.12
N ARG A 169 -7.10 8.32 42.61
CA ARG A 169 -7.43 7.97 44.00
C ARG A 169 -8.26 6.68 44.02
N PRO A 170 -8.39 6.03 45.19
CA PRO A 170 -9.27 4.87 45.30
C PRO A 170 -10.70 5.21 44.84
N GLY A 171 -11.25 4.40 43.94
CA GLY A 171 -12.55 4.59 43.31
C GLY A 171 -12.56 5.43 42.03
N ASP A 172 -11.46 6.10 41.65
CA ASP A 172 -11.35 6.77 40.36
C ASP A 172 -11.18 5.72 39.23
N GLU A 173 -11.78 5.98 38.05
CA GLU A 173 -11.53 5.21 36.83
C GLU A 173 -10.17 5.62 36.23
N VAL A 174 -9.25 4.67 36.12
CA VAL A 174 -7.95 4.84 35.45
C VAL A 174 -8.07 4.27 34.05
N ARG A 175 -7.80 5.09 33.04
CA ARG A 175 -7.79 4.69 31.63
C ARG A 175 -6.35 4.46 31.21
N PHE A 176 -6.10 3.32 30.58
CA PHE A 176 -4.82 2.95 30.01
C PHE A 176 -4.89 3.09 28.49
N SER A 177 -3.85 3.70 27.92
CA SER A 177 -3.70 3.88 26.48
C SER A 177 -2.47 3.12 26.02
N ASP A 178 -2.65 2.20 25.09
CA ASP A 178 -1.56 1.52 24.40
C ASP A 178 -0.78 2.51 23.53
N GLU A 179 0.53 2.49 23.65
CA GLU A 179 1.49 3.30 22.88
C GLU A 179 2.55 2.39 22.22
N SER A 180 2.27 1.09 22.15
CA SER A 180 3.20 0.09 21.64
C SER A 180 3.41 0.22 20.13
N THR A 181 4.61 -0.10 19.66
CA THR A 181 4.97 -0.13 18.23
C THR A 181 5.11 -1.56 17.71
N GLY A 182 5.27 -1.73 16.39
CA GLY A 182 5.48 -3.06 15.78
C GLY A 182 4.19 -3.86 15.58
N GLU A 183 3.08 -3.20 15.23
CA GLU A 183 1.81 -3.85 14.86
C GLU A 183 1.34 -4.97 15.82
N PRO A 184 1.19 -4.69 17.14
CA PRO A 184 0.68 -5.67 18.09
C PRO A 184 -0.72 -6.14 17.70
N THR A 185 -0.97 -7.45 17.80
CA THR A 185 -2.25 -8.09 17.50
C THR A 185 -2.95 -8.64 18.76
N SER A 186 -2.25 -8.67 19.90
CA SER A 186 -2.84 -9.04 21.19
C SER A 186 -2.24 -8.24 22.35
N TRP A 187 -3.05 -8.05 23.39
CA TRP A 187 -2.71 -7.31 24.61
C TRP A 187 -3.08 -8.16 25.83
N LEU A 188 -2.24 -8.11 26.86
CA LEU A 188 -2.54 -8.60 28.19
C LEU A 188 -2.07 -7.57 29.21
N TRP A 189 -3.05 -7.01 29.91
CA TRP A 189 -2.83 -6.12 31.03
C TRP A 189 -2.92 -6.91 32.33
N ASP A 190 -1.95 -6.73 33.22
CA ASP A 190 -2.06 -7.04 34.65
C ASP A 190 -2.02 -5.73 35.42
N PHE A 191 -3.11 -5.42 36.11
CA PHE A 191 -3.25 -4.15 36.83
C PHE A 191 -2.50 -4.11 38.17
N GLY A 192 -1.81 -5.19 38.56
CA GLY A 192 -1.03 -5.27 39.80
C GLY A 192 -1.88 -5.47 41.06
N ASP A 193 -3.16 -5.80 40.89
CA ASP A 193 -4.12 -6.12 41.97
C ASP A 193 -4.83 -7.46 41.78
N GLY A 194 -4.33 -8.28 40.84
CA GLY A 194 -4.88 -9.60 40.49
C GLY A 194 -5.96 -9.56 39.41
N GLN A 195 -6.34 -8.38 38.90
CA GLN A 195 -7.23 -8.24 37.76
C GLN A 195 -6.44 -8.02 36.46
N THR A 196 -7.01 -8.51 35.35
CA THR A 196 -6.38 -8.46 34.03
C THR A 196 -7.37 -7.97 32.96
N SER A 197 -6.85 -7.56 31.80
CA SER A 197 -7.65 -7.23 30.63
C SER A 197 -6.94 -7.62 29.34
N GLN A 198 -7.72 -7.94 28.29
CA GLN A 198 -7.21 -8.21 26.94
C GLN A 198 -7.59 -7.10 25.94
N GLN A 199 -8.23 -6.03 26.40
CA GLN A 199 -8.54 -4.88 25.56
C GLN A 199 -7.26 -4.10 25.26
N GLN A 200 -7.15 -3.52 24.06
CA GLN A 200 -6.02 -2.64 23.72
C GLN A 200 -5.93 -1.43 24.66
N ASN A 201 -7.06 -0.74 24.89
CA ASN A 201 -7.14 0.45 25.73
C ASN A 201 -8.17 0.25 26.86
N PRO A 202 -7.83 -0.47 27.95
CA PRO A 202 -8.78 -0.76 29.01
C PRO A 202 -8.95 0.40 29.99
N SER A 203 -10.04 0.36 30.74
CA SER A 203 -10.23 1.12 31.96
C SER A 203 -10.23 0.19 33.18
N HIS A 204 -9.69 0.65 34.31
CA HIS A 204 -9.66 -0.10 35.56
C HIS A 204 -9.89 0.82 36.77
N THR A 205 -10.52 0.30 37.82
CA THR A 205 -10.78 1.04 39.06
C THR A 205 -10.14 0.35 40.25
N TYR A 206 -9.22 1.05 40.91
CA TYR A 206 -8.54 0.56 42.11
C TYR A 206 -9.32 0.89 43.38
N THR A 207 -9.48 -0.09 44.27
CA THR A 207 -10.19 0.08 45.56
C THR A 207 -9.26 0.45 46.72
N THR A 208 -7.96 0.19 46.58
CA THR A 208 -6.94 0.42 47.62
C THR A 208 -5.90 1.42 47.14
N SER A 209 -5.47 2.32 48.03
CA SER A 209 -4.32 3.19 47.79
C SER A 209 -3.00 2.41 47.75
N GLY A 210 -1.96 3.03 47.19
CA GLY A 210 -0.61 2.46 47.07
C GLY A 210 -0.12 2.48 45.62
N SER A 211 1.16 2.14 45.42
CA SER A 211 1.72 1.95 44.08
C SER A 211 1.23 0.63 43.50
N LYS A 212 0.70 0.66 42.27
CA LYS A 212 0.24 -0.52 41.53
C LYS A 212 1.19 -0.75 40.36
N SER A 213 1.86 -1.90 40.36
CA SER A 213 2.80 -2.24 39.29
C SER A 213 2.01 -2.82 38.12
N VAL A 214 1.73 -1.99 37.12
CA VAL A 214 0.92 -2.36 35.96
C VAL A 214 1.83 -2.90 34.88
N THR A 215 1.55 -4.11 34.42
CA THR A 215 2.27 -4.77 33.33
C THR A 215 1.39 -4.78 32.09
N LEU A 216 1.96 -4.35 30.96
CA LEU A 216 1.40 -4.58 29.64
C LEU A 216 2.32 -5.57 28.91
N VAL A 217 1.74 -6.67 28.43
CA VAL A 217 2.36 -7.57 27.47
C VAL A 217 1.64 -7.40 26.14
N VAL A 218 2.41 -7.15 25.07
CA VAL A 218 1.89 -7.11 23.70
C VAL A 218 2.57 -8.18 22.86
N SER A 219 1.85 -8.75 21.89
CA SER A 219 2.43 -9.71 20.96
C SER A 219 1.89 -9.55 19.55
N ASN A 220 2.66 -10.02 18.59
CA ASN A 220 2.28 -10.16 17.19
C ASN A 220 2.79 -11.51 16.64
N ALA A 221 2.78 -11.69 15.32
CA ALA A 221 3.25 -12.92 14.70
C ALA A 221 4.76 -13.18 14.87
N SER A 222 5.55 -12.13 15.13
CA SER A 222 7.01 -12.20 15.23
C SER A 222 7.50 -12.39 16.66
N GLY A 223 6.74 -11.99 17.66
CA GLY A 223 7.13 -12.18 19.06
C GLY A 223 6.25 -11.43 20.04
N SER A 224 6.80 -11.17 21.22
CA SER A 224 6.13 -10.45 22.30
C SER A 224 7.11 -9.61 23.10
N ASP A 225 6.66 -8.45 23.57
CA ASP A 225 7.40 -7.61 24.51
C ASP A 225 6.50 -7.22 25.68
N SER A 226 7.13 -6.79 26.78
CA SER A 226 6.42 -6.37 27.98
C SER A 226 7.03 -5.13 28.60
N THR A 227 6.18 -4.28 29.17
CA THR A 227 6.59 -3.10 29.90
C THR A 227 5.84 -2.99 31.21
N VAL A 228 6.49 -2.39 32.21
CA VAL A 228 5.93 -2.22 33.55
C VAL A 228 6.00 -0.74 33.94
N LYS A 229 4.89 -0.18 34.41
CA LYS A 229 4.84 1.17 34.99
C LYS A 229 4.07 1.16 36.31
N ASP A 230 4.58 1.93 37.27
CA ASP A 230 3.94 2.11 38.56
C ASP A 230 2.87 3.21 38.50
N VAL A 231 1.64 2.86 38.89
CA VAL A 231 0.51 3.78 39.00
C VAL A 231 0.30 4.18 40.47
N PRO A 232 0.51 5.45 40.85
CA PRO A 232 0.46 5.87 42.25
C PRO A 232 -0.98 6.22 42.69
N ILE A 233 -1.69 5.25 43.28
CA ILE A 233 -3.04 5.48 43.81
C ILE A 233 -2.96 6.26 45.13
N SER A 234 -3.20 7.56 45.07
CA SER A 234 -2.98 8.50 46.16
C SER A 234 -4.19 8.59 47.10
N THR A 235 -3.96 8.59 48.42
CA THR A 235 -5.02 8.95 49.37
C THR A 235 -5.26 10.46 49.35
N PRO A 236 -6.51 10.94 49.55
CA PRO A 236 -6.75 12.37 49.70
C PRO A 236 -5.97 12.92 50.90
N VAL A 237 -5.13 13.94 50.67
CA VAL A 237 -4.45 14.67 51.75
C VAL A 237 -5.52 15.27 52.64
N ARG A 238 -5.62 14.82 53.90
CA ARG A 238 -6.44 15.51 54.91
C ARG A 238 -5.86 16.91 55.08
N ARG A 239 -6.58 17.94 54.62
CA ARG A 239 -6.31 19.32 55.05
C ARG A 239 -6.38 19.35 56.58
N PRO A 240 -5.37 19.86 57.30
CA PRO A 240 -5.48 20.03 58.74
C PRO A 240 -6.67 20.96 59.01
N SER A 241 -7.65 20.47 59.79
CA SER A 241 -8.79 21.25 60.23
C SER A 241 -8.28 22.49 60.95
N ARG A 242 -8.57 23.68 60.41
CA ARG A 242 -8.29 24.96 61.06
C ARG A 242 -8.97 24.95 62.42
N ARG A 243 -8.19 24.81 63.50
CA ARG A 243 -8.68 24.89 64.87
C ARG A 243 -9.28 26.28 65.05
N VAL A 244 -10.61 26.38 65.08
CA VAL A 244 -11.28 27.62 65.46
C VAL A 244 -10.99 27.80 66.95
N ALA A 245 -10.21 28.80 67.31
CA ALA A 245 -10.01 29.18 68.70
C ALA A 245 -11.35 29.65 69.29
N PRO A 246 -11.73 29.24 70.51
CA PRO A 246 -12.97 29.70 71.12
C PRO A 246 -12.89 31.21 71.36
N THR A 247 -13.89 31.94 70.87
CA THR A 247 -14.08 33.36 71.17
C THR A 247 -14.46 33.49 72.64
N ARG A 248 -13.71 34.30 73.40
CA ARG A 248 -14.04 34.68 74.77
C ARG A 248 -14.87 35.96 74.78
#